data_AF-A0A328PR61-F1
#
_entry.id   AF-A0A328PR61-F1
#
_cell.length_a   1.000
_cell.length_b   1.000
_cell.length_c   1.000
_cell.angle_alpha   90.00
_cell.angle_beta   90.00
_cell.angle_gamma   90.00
#
_symmetry.space_group_name_H-M   'P 1'
#
loop_
_entity.id
_entity.type
_entity.pdbx_description
1 polymer ?
#
loop_
_entity_poly.entity_id
_entity_poly.type
_entity_poly.pdbx_seq_one_letter_code
_entity_poly.pdbx_strand_id
1 'polypeptide(L)'
;MKEPRLFYMPYNFLKRNSYQGIPEYHYRDFAVLEIEFNDQQTAKELTNNFAEKYKVDSTNAINIFSKPLDSRYSLDKLSDVDNNFYSVAYPHTLKNKYIPAVSFDEKTAEASNLTKEMYYLTGERIRGYVDAKKLEDKFPSLKTKWDGKDLSEIGHLYWINKFAMEGGSSGSLYTDGDGNVLGVKRLAEWVDSKHSGIVPLRSNEIRKDGVLFSPKYDLILGSENQYSSYKQQVERYITKYGKRTWLSARNWEHKTKSSLSAIK
;
A
#
# COMPACT_ATOMS: atom_id res chain seq x y z
N MET A 1 0.55 15.62 -22.37
CA MET A 1 -0.15 14.83 -21.34
C MET A 1 -1.33 15.66 -20.88
N LYS A 2 -2.49 15.05 -20.66
CA LYS A 2 -3.66 15.74 -20.08
C LYS A 2 -3.49 15.89 -18.57
N GLU A 3 -4.30 16.74 -17.98
CA GLU A 3 -4.33 16.91 -16.52
C GLU A 3 -4.66 15.57 -15.83
N PRO A 4 -3.84 15.14 -14.85
CA PRO A 4 -4.11 13.92 -14.08
C PRO A 4 -5.46 14.01 -13.36
N ARG A 5 -6.23 12.93 -13.39
CA ARG A 5 -7.53 12.84 -12.71
C ARG A 5 -7.43 11.91 -11.51
N LEU A 6 -8.02 12.31 -10.38
CA LEU A 6 -8.22 11.37 -9.28
C LEU A 6 -9.26 10.33 -9.70
N PHE A 7 -8.83 9.08 -9.85
CA PHE A 7 -9.71 7.99 -10.28
C PHE A 7 -10.34 7.26 -9.08
N TYR A 8 -9.56 7.07 -8.01
CA TYR A 8 -10.04 6.42 -6.79
C TYR A 8 -9.30 6.93 -5.57
N MET A 9 -10.04 7.12 -4.48
CA MET A 9 -9.54 7.32 -3.13
C MET A 9 -10.52 6.63 -2.17
N PRO A 10 -10.05 5.89 -1.16
CA PRO A 10 -10.91 5.19 -0.22
C PRO A 10 -11.39 6.15 0.88
N TYR A 11 -12.38 6.98 0.58
CA TYR A 11 -13.11 7.78 1.58
C TYR A 11 -14.47 7.14 1.86
N ASN A 12 -14.88 7.11 3.12
CA ASN A 12 -16.14 6.50 3.60
C ASN A 12 -16.40 5.12 2.98
N PHE A 13 -15.32 4.36 2.78
CA PHE A 13 -15.31 3.17 1.95
C PHE A 13 -15.77 1.94 2.71
N LEU A 14 -15.81 1.97 4.03
CA LEU A 14 -16.39 0.92 4.88
C LEU A 14 -17.75 1.35 5.43
N LYS A 15 -18.59 0.36 5.75
CA LYS A 15 -19.81 0.58 6.55
C LYS A 15 -19.44 1.15 7.91
N ARG A 16 -20.03 2.29 8.26
CA ARG A 16 -19.92 2.89 9.61
C ARG A 16 -20.28 1.83 10.65
N ASN A 17 -19.41 1.69 11.65
CA ASN A 17 -19.63 0.78 12.76
C ASN A 17 -18.90 1.30 14.00
N SER A 18 -19.66 1.93 14.91
CA SER A 18 -19.13 2.51 16.14
C SER A 18 -18.53 1.46 17.07
N TYR A 19 -19.07 0.24 17.10
CA TYR A 19 -18.53 -0.87 17.90
C TYR A 19 -17.16 -1.33 17.39
N GLN A 20 -16.92 -1.14 16.10
CA GLN A 20 -15.65 -1.46 15.44
C GLN A 20 -14.74 -0.23 15.30
N GLY A 21 -15.08 0.91 15.91
CA GLY A 21 -14.29 2.13 15.80
C GLY A 21 -14.19 2.68 14.37
N ILE A 22 -15.14 2.34 13.49
CA ILE A 22 -15.23 2.86 12.12
C ILE A 22 -16.14 4.09 12.15
N PRO A 23 -15.60 5.32 12.11
CA PRO A 23 -16.42 6.53 12.15
C PRO A 23 -17.14 6.75 10.82
N GLU A 24 -18.09 7.68 10.81
CA GLU A 24 -18.81 8.05 9.60
C GLU A 24 -17.89 8.60 8.51
N TYR A 25 -17.00 9.51 8.90
CA TYR A 25 -16.00 10.13 8.04
C TYR A 25 -14.64 9.49 8.25
N HIS A 26 -14.24 8.62 7.33
CA HIS A 26 -12.97 7.89 7.42
C HIS A 26 -12.29 7.72 6.06
N TYR A 27 -11.00 7.40 6.11
CA TYR A 27 -10.23 7.10 4.91
C TYR A 27 -9.05 6.16 5.15
N ARG A 28 -8.37 5.79 4.06
CA ARG A 28 -6.99 5.29 4.05
C ARG A 28 -6.17 6.17 3.12
N ASP A 29 -4.93 6.46 3.50
CA ASP A 29 -4.04 7.28 2.67
C ASP A 29 -3.53 6.49 1.46
N PHE A 30 -4.36 6.45 0.41
CA PHE A 30 -4.13 5.76 -0.85
C PHE A 30 -4.93 6.45 -1.94
N ALA A 31 -4.34 6.64 -3.12
CA ALA A 31 -5.04 7.18 -4.26
C ALA A 31 -4.58 6.49 -5.54
N VAL A 32 -5.49 6.40 -6.51
CA VAL A 32 -5.18 6.02 -7.88
C VAL A 32 -5.45 7.22 -8.76
N LEU A 33 -4.42 7.65 -9.48
CA LEU A 33 -4.51 8.71 -10.48
C LEU A 33 -4.62 8.08 -11.87
N GLU A 34 -5.47 8.67 -12.70
CA GLU A 34 -5.54 8.40 -14.13
C GLU A 34 -4.75 9.47 -14.87
N ILE A 35 -3.75 9.05 -15.63
CA ILE A 35 -2.90 9.92 -16.44
C ILE A 35 -3.08 9.54 -17.90
N GLU A 36 -3.48 10.50 -18.73
CA GLU A 36 -3.62 10.31 -20.17
C GLU A 36 -2.46 11.00 -20.91
N PHE A 37 -1.65 10.20 -21.59
CA PHE A 37 -0.57 10.69 -22.45
C PHE A 37 -1.12 11.08 -23.81
N ASN A 38 -0.49 12.07 -24.45
CA ASN A 38 -0.92 12.55 -25.77
C ASN A 38 -0.55 11.57 -26.89
N ASP A 39 0.48 10.76 -26.66
CA ASP A 39 1.04 9.83 -27.63
C ASP A 39 1.69 8.63 -26.92
N GLN A 40 1.89 7.56 -27.70
CA GLN A 40 2.42 6.30 -27.19
C GLN A 40 3.91 6.36 -26.84
N GLN A 41 4.70 7.17 -27.53
CA GLN A 41 6.14 7.26 -27.27
C GLN A 41 6.38 7.87 -25.89
N THR A 42 5.75 9.00 -25.60
CA THR A 42 5.79 9.65 -24.28
C THR A 42 5.33 8.70 -23.18
N ALA A 43 4.25 7.94 -23.41
CA ALA A 43 3.77 6.95 -22.44
C ALA A 43 4.81 5.86 -22.16
N LYS A 44 5.47 5.35 -23.20
CA LYS A 44 6.53 4.34 -23.05
C LYS A 44 7.72 4.88 -22.28
N GLU A 45 8.18 6.09 -22.58
CA GLU A 45 9.31 6.70 -21.89
C GLU A 45 9.00 6.94 -20.41
N LEU A 46 7.87 7.59 -20.09
CA LEU A 46 7.53 7.97 -18.71
C LEU A 46 7.11 6.79 -17.83
N THR A 47 6.63 5.69 -18.41
CA THR A 47 6.25 4.49 -17.65
C THR A 47 7.33 3.41 -17.68
N ASN A 48 8.53 3.70 -18.20
CA ASN A 48 9.59 2.72 -18.42
C ASN A 48 9.09 1.46 -19.17
N ASN A 49 8.32 1.71 -20.23
CA ASN A 49 7.72 0.73 -21.12
C ASN A 49 6.88 -0.34 -20.38
N PHE A 50 6.18 0.07 -19.31
CA PHE A 50 5.43 -0.84 -18.41
C PHE A 50 4.54 -1.82 -19.18
N ALA A 51 3.77 -1.32 -20.16
CA ALA A 51 2.79 -2.13 -20.90
C ALA A 51 3.40 -3.27 -21.72
N GLU A 52 4.62 -3.10 -22.24
CA GLU A 52 5.34 -4.15 -22.98
C GLU A 52 6.14 -5.06 -22.04
N LYS A 53 6.70 -4.49 -20.97
CA LYS A 53 7.49 -5.24 -19.97
C LYS A 53 6.62 -6.19 -19.16
N TYR A 54 5.43 -5.74 -18.78
CA TYR A 54 4.48 -6.50 -17.98
C TYR A 54 3.20 -6.70 -18.78
N LYS A 55 3.23 -7.59 -19.76
CA LYS A 55 2.01 -7.99 -20.50
C LYS A 55 0.99 -8.67 -19.57
N VAL A 56 -0.24 -8.82 -20.05
CA VAL A 56 -1.36 -9.39 -19.28
C VAL A 56 -1.04 -10.80 -18.74
N ASP A 57 -0.26 -11.59 -19.46
CA ASP A 57 0.19 -12.93 -19.07
C ASP A 57 1.53 -12.95 -18.32
N SER A 58 2.18 -11.79 -18.13
CA SER A 58 3.50 -11.72 -17.49
C SER A 58 3.49 -12.28 -16.08
N THR A 59 4.44 -13.18 -15.82
CA THR A 59 4.70 -13.79 -14.52
C THR A 59 5.77 -13.06 -13.71
N ASN A 60 6.37 -12.01 -14.27
CA ASN A 60 7.42 -11.21 -13.64
C ASN A 60 6.92 -9.84 -13.14
N ALA A 61 5.59 -9.66 -13.03
CA ALA A 61 5.00 -8.43 -12.51
C ALA A 61 4.94 -8.45 -10.98
N ILE A 62 4.99 -7.28 -10.33
CA ILE A 62 4.79 -7.19 -8.88
C ILE A 62 3.41 -7.76 -8.51
N ASN A 63 3.35 -8.53 -7.42
CA ASN A 63 2.12 -9.10 -6.90
C ASN A 63 1.43 -8.10 -5.96
N ILE A 64 0.52 -7.29 -6.53
CA ILE A 64 -0.30 -6.37 -5.74
C ILE A 64 -1.44 -7.05 -4.96
N PHE A 65 -1.69 -8.35 -5.19
CA PHE A 65 -2.80 -9.14 -4.61
C PHE A 65 -2.36 -10.00 -3.43
N SER A 66 -1.10 -9.89 -3.02
CA SER A 66 -0.53 -10.58 -1.87
C SER A 66 -1.32 -10.38 -0.58
N LYS A 67 -1.44 -11.43 0.23
CA LYS A 67 -2.08 -11.32 1.54
C LYS A 67 -1.28 -10.40 2.48
N PRO A 68 -1.95 -9.67 3.39
CA PRO A 68 -1.26 -8.79 4.33
C PRO A 68 -0.50 -9.62 5.40
N LEU A 69 0.36 -8.98 6.19
CA LEU A 69 1.23 -9.71 7.14
C LEU A 69 0.45 -10.48 8.18
N ASP A 70 -0.67 -9.93 8.67
CA ASP A 70 -1.61 -10.54 9.62
C ASP A 70 -2.33 -11.79 9.08
N SER A 71 -2.19 -12.10 7.79
CA SER A 71 -2.65 -13.36 7.19
C SER A 71 -1.55 -14.40 7.03
N ARG A 72 -0.30 -13.96 7.07
CA ARG A 72 0.90 -14.78 6.86
C ARG A 72 1.53 -15.19 8.19
N TYR A 73 1.41 -14.32 9.19
CA TYR A 73 1.96 -14.47 10.52
C TYR A 73 0.88 -14.12 11.54
N SER A 74 0.78 -14.89 12.61
CA SER A 74 0.01 -14.48 13.78
C SER A 74 0.71 -13.32 14.49
N LEU A 75 -0.04 -12.51 15.24
CA LEU A 75 0.50 -11.30 15.89
C LEU A 75 1.65 -11.62 16.87
N ASP A 76 1.58 -12.78 17.53
CA ASP A 76 2.61 -13.32 18.43
C ASP A 76 3.85 -13.85 17.70
N LYS A 77 3.73 -14.16 16.40
CA LYS A 77 4.82 -14.63 15.53
C LYS A 77 5.34 -13.57 14.57
N LEU A 78 5.03 -12.30 14.83
CA LEU A 78 5.65 -11.19 14.09
C LEU A 78 7.17 -11.11 14.34
N SER A 79 7.69 -11.77 15.39
CA SER A 79 9.12 -12.05 15.57
C SER A 79 9.76 -12.70 14.34
N ASP A 80 9.00 -13.58 13.68
CA ASP A 80 9.45 -14.47 12.60
C ASP A 80 9.42 -13.77 11.23
N VAL A 81 8.91 -12.52 11.19
CA VAL A 81 9.02 -11.67 10.01
C VAL A 81 10.47 -11.21 9.89
N ASP A 82 11.26 -11.98 9.15
CA ASP A 82 12.65 -11.68 8.77
C ASP A 82 12.77 -11.29 7.29
N ASN A 83 11.67 -10.86 6.69
CA ASN A 83 11.66 -10.49 5.28
C ASN A 83 12.27 -9.10 5.09
N ASN A 84 13.23 -9.04 4.18
CA ASN A 84 13.65 -7.80 3.54
C ASN A 84 12.52 -7.24 2.68
N PHE A 85 12.25 -5.95 2.83
CA PHE A 85 11.36 -5.15 2.02
C PHE A 85 12.15 -4.16 1.17
N TYR A 86 11.79 -4.12 -0.10
CA TYR A 86 12.45 -3.34 -1.13
C TYR A 86 11.51 -2.24 -1.62
N SER A 87 12.07 -1.06 -1.81
CA SER A 87 11.37 0.12 -2.33
C SER A 87 12.31 0.94 -3.17
N VAL A 88 11.73 1.60 -4.17
CA VAL A 88 12.39 2.57 -5.03
C VAL A 88 11.56 3.84 -5.00
N ALA A 89 12.18 4.99 -4.72
CA ALA A 89 11.49 6.27 -4.67
C ALA A 89 12.40 7.43 -5.08
N TYR A 90 11.83 8.63 -5.20
CA TYR A 90 12.56 9.85 -5.57
C TYR A 90 12.43 10.89 -4.44
N PRO A 91 13.06 10.66 -3.27
CA PRO A 91 12.98 11.61 -2.16
C PRO A 91 13.63 12.95 -2.54
N HIS A 92 13.03 14.04 -2.08
CA HIS A 92 13.47 15.40 -2.40
C HIS A 92 14.87 15.75 -1.85
N THR A 93 15.37 14.96 -0.88
CA THR A 93 16.70 15.15 -0.28
C THR A 93 17.85 14.72 -1.18
N LEU A 94 17.59 13.97 -2.25
CA LEU A 94 18.63 13.68 -3.23
C LEU A 94 18.94 14.92 -4.06
N LYS A 95 20.24 15.25 -4.15
CA LYS A 95 20.73 16.38 -4.97
C LYS A 95 20.26 16.28 -6.43
N ASN A 96 20.07 15.07 -6.93
CA ASN A 96 19.54 14.82 -8.27
C ASN A 96 18.18 14.13 -8.18
N LYS A 97 17.12 14.90 -8.47
CA LYS A 97 15.72 14.44 -8.48
C LYS A 97 15.42 13.33 -9.51
N TYR A 98 16.34 13.05 -10.42
CA TYR A 98 16.19 11.99 -11.44
C TYR A 98 16.90 10.68 -11.05
N ILE A 99 17.63 10.67 -9.93
CA ILE A 99 18.25 9.45 -9.41
C ILE A 99 17.33 8.89 -8.33
N PRO A 100 16.88 7.64 -8.44
CA PRO A 100 16.08 7.03 -7.40
C PRO A 100 16.93 6.70 -6.16
N ALA A 101 16.32 6.80 -4.99
CA ALA A 101 16.78 6.09 -3.79
C ALA A 101 16.23 4.67 -3.81
N VAL A 102 17.02 3.72 -3.32
CA VAL A 102 16.62 2.33 -3.13
C VAL A 102 16.78 1.95 -1.66
N SER A 103 15.91 1.09 -1.15
CA SER A 103 15.99 0.59 0.23
C SER A 103 16.78 -0.72 0.33
N PHE A 104 17.93 -0.78 -0.35
CA PHE A 104 18.81 -1.94 -0.38
C PHE A 104 20.27 -1.51 -0.40
N ASP A 105 21.06 -2.11 0.48
CA ASP A 105 22.52 -1.99 0.47
C ASP A 105 23.13 -3.27 -0.09
N GLU A 106 23.67 -3.17 -1.30
CA GLU A 106 24.31 -4.28 -2.00
C GLU A 106 25.52 -4.86 -1.24
N LYS A 107 26.23 -4.06 -0.43
CA LYS A 107 27.43 -4.49 0.27
C LYS A 107 27.11 -5.36 1.49
N THR A 108 26.06 -4.99 2.22
CA THR A 108 25.63 -5.70 3.42
C THR A 108 24.52 -6.71 3.14
N ALA A 109 23.97 -6.70 1.92
CA ALA A 109 22.79 -7.47 1.53
C ALA A 109 21.57 -7.21 2.44
N GLU A 110 21.51 -6.03 3.05
CA GLU A 110 20.42 -5.61 3.92
C GLU A 110 19.42 -4.73 3.18
N ALA A 111 18.13 -4.93 3.46
CA ALA A 111 17.07 -4.05 3.02
C ALA A 111 16.29 -3.50 4.23
N SER A 112 15.23 -2.74 3.95
CA SER A 112 14.28 -2.34 5.00
C SER A 112 13.57 -3.55 5.59
N ASN A 113 13.18 -3.51 6.87
CA ASN A 113 12.47 -4.61 7.52
C ASN A 113 11.42 -4.11 8.50
N LEU A 114 10.50 -4.99 8.90
CA LEU A 114 9.53 -4.65 9.95
C LEU A 114 10.29 -4.38 11.27
N THR A 115 10.10 -3.20 11.84
CA THR A 115 10.80 -2.81 13.07
C THR A 115 10.58 -3.84 14.19
N LYS A 116 11.59 -3.99 15.06
CA LYS A 116 11.48 -4.81 16.28
C LYS A 116 10.78 -4.08 17.42
N GLU A 117 10.53 -2.79 17.24
CA GLU A 117 9.87 -1.94 18.22
C GLU A 117 8.37 -2.23 18.34
N MET A 118 7.86 -2.07 19.55
CA MET A 118 6.48 -2.37 19.93
C MET A 118 5.66 -1.08 20.02
N TYR A 119 4.66 -0.94 19.15
CA TYR A 119 3.82 0.25 19.00
C TYR A 119 2.38 -0.01 19.40
N TYR A 120 1.68 1.03 19.84
CA TYR A 120 0.27 0.89 20.21
C TYR A 120 -0.62 0.76 18.97
N LEU A 121 -1.40 -0.31 18.94
CA LEU A 121 -2.61 -0.49 18.14
C LEU A 121 -3.78 -0.60 19.13
N THR A 122 -4.74 0.34 19.14
CA THR A 122 -5.93 0.37 20.04
C THR A 122 -5.74 -0.19 21.47
N GLY A 123 -4.66 0.19 22.16
CA GLY A 123 -4.45 -0.16 23.58
C GLY A 123 -3.56 -1.38 23.82
N GLU A 124 -3.22 -2.11 22.77
CA GLU A 124 -2.24 -3.19 22.80
C GLU A 124 -0.94 -2.75 22.11
N ARG A 125 0.20 -3.28 22.55
CA ARG A 125 1.47 -3.08 21.87
C ARG A 125 1.72 -4.24 20.92
N ILE A 126 1.84 -3.95 19.63
CA ILE A 126 2.10 -4.93 18.57
C ILE A 126 3.37 -4.52 17.82
N ARG A 127 4.24 -5.48 17.52
CA ARG A 127 5.53 -5.26 16.85
C ARG A 127 5.30 -4.62 15.48
N GLY A 128 5.78 -3.40 15.28
CA GLY A 128 5.75 -2.72 13.98
C GLY A 128 4.37 -2.36 13.43
N TYR A 129 3.32 -2.38 14.26
CA TYR A 129 1.97 -1.95 13.87
C TYR A 129 1.63 -0.66 14.62
N VAL A 130 1.40 0.41 13.86
CA VAL A 130 1.06 1.72 14.41
C VAL A 130 -0.40 2.02 14.12
N ASP A 131 -1.16 2.40 15.14
CA ASP A 131 -2.54 2.89 15.01
C ASP A 131 -2.57 4.18 14.17
N ALA A 132 -3.21 4.11 13.01
CA ALA A 132 -3.27 5.23 12.07
C ALA A 132 -4.00 6.44 12.67
N LYS A 133 -5.11 6.19 13.37
CA LYS A 133 -5.92 7.24 13.99
C LYS A 133 -5.17 7.91 15.12
N LYS A 134 -4.54 7.14 16.01
CA LYS A 134 -3.76 7.72 17.12
C LYS A 134 -2.57 8.52 16.62
N LEU A 135 -1.95 8.11 15.51
CA LEU A 135 -0.88 8.87 14.88
C LEU A 135 -1.38 10.24 14.42
N GLU A 136 -2.55 10.30 13.78
CA GLU A 136 -3.18 11.56 13.38
C GLU A 136 -3.68 12.41 14.54
N ASP A 137 -4.20 11.79 15.60
CA ASP A 137 -4.60 12.52 16.81
C ASP A 137 -3.40 13.15 17.52
N LYS A 138 -2.23 12.47 17.50
CA LYS A 138 -0.97 13.00 18.01
C LYS A 138 -0.39 14.10 17.11
N PHE A 139 -0.54 13.96 15.80
CA PHE A 139 -0.04 14.91 14.80
C PHE A 139 -1.16 15.37 13.86
N PRO A 140 -1.97 16.36 14.27
CA PRO A 140 -3.13 16.80 13.49
C PRO A 140 -2.81 17.32 12.09
N SER A 141 -1.56 17.70 11.81
CA SER A 141 -1.10 18.08 10.45
C SER A 141 -1.13 16.94 9.45
N LEU A 142 -1.27 15.69 9.90
CA LEU A 142 -1.42 14.50 9.06
C LEU A 142 -2.87 14.23 8.65
N LYS A 143 -3.85 14.94 9.24
CA LYS A 143 -5.28 14.72 8.96
C LYS A 143 -5.65 15.18 7.56
N THR A 144 -6.49 14.41 6.90
CA THR A 144 -7.03 14.73 5.58
C THR A 144 -8.39 15.42 5.69
N LYS A 145 -8.57 16.48 4.92
CA LYS A 145 -9.87 17.13 4.70
C LYS A 145 -10.39 16.78 3.32
N TRP A 146 -11.65 16.35 3.23
CA TRP A 146 -12.31 16.05 1.97
C TRP A 146 -13.72 16.63 1.97
N ASP A 147 -14.07 17.40 0.94
CA ASP A 147 -15.39 18.03 0.79
C ASP A 147 -15.85 18.79 2.07
N GLY A 148 -14.92 19.56 2.66
CA GLY A 148 -15.16 20.31 3.89
C GLY A 148 -15.30 19.47 5.17
N LYS A 149 -15.06 18.16 5.13
CA LYS A 149 -15.10 17.25 6.28
C LYS A 149 -13.71 16.77 6.68
N ASP A 150 -13.43 16.79 7.98
CA ASP A 150 -12.26 16.09 8.52
C ASP A 150 -12.48 14.58 8.46
N LEU A 151 -11.58 13.87 7.80
CA LEU A 151 -11.57 12.42 7.76
C LEU A 151 -10.62 11.88 8.84
N SER A 152 -10.98 10.76 9.45
CA SER A 152 -10.06 10.00 10.32
C SER A 152 -9.47 8.82 9.56
N GLU A 153 -8.15 8.67 9.55
CA GLU A 153 -7.54 7.44 9.03
C GLU A 153 -7.90 6.27 9.94
N ILE A 154 -8.23 5.13 9.35
CA ILE A 154 -8.63 3.92 10.10
C ILE A 154 -7.63 2.78 9.91
N GLY A 155 -7.53 1.87 10.88
CA GLY A 155 -6.66 0.69 10.83
C GLY A 155 -5.22 1.00 11.24
N HIS A 156 -4.27 0.26 10.65
CA HIS A 156 -2.86 0.34 11.03
C HIS A 156 -1.94 0.77 9.87
N LEU A 157 -0.75 1.22 10.23
CA LEU A 157 0.43 1.32 9.36
C LEU A 157 1.44 0.23 9.76
N TYR A 158 2.19 -0.29 8.79
CA TYR A 158 3.42 -1.01 9.10
C TYR A 158 4.55 -0.02 9.30
N TRP A 159 5.30 -0.20 10.38
CA TRP A 159 6.47 0.60 10.71
C TRP A 159 7.71 -0.12 10.24
N ILE A 160 8.24 0.34 9.12
CA ILE A 160 9.38 -0.28 8.44
C ILE A 160 10.65 0.49 8.80
N ASN A 161 11.63 -0.21 9.37
CA ASN A 161 12.93 0.33 9.75
C ASN A 161 13.95 0.18 8.61
N LYS A 162 15.04 0.94 8.73
CA LYS A 162 16.20 1.05 7.82
C LYS A 162 15.83 1.70 6.50
N PHE A 163 16.74 2.54 6.00
CA PHE A 163 16.61 3.25 4.72
C PHE A 163 15.31 4.06 4.59
N ALA A 164 14.82 4.66 5.68
CA ALA A 164 13.62 5.47 5.60
C ALA A 164 13.90 6.72 4.76
N MET A 165 13.25 6.79 3.61
CA MET A 165 13.38 7.91 2.69
C MET A 165 12.56 9.11 3.17
N GLU A 166 13.04 10.33 3.01
CA GLU A 166 12.30 11.52 3.46
C GLU A 166 11.14 11.89 2.51
N GLY A 167 10.61 13.12 2.63
CA GLY A 167 9.57 13.65 1.77
C GLY A 167 9.82 13.43 0.27
N GLY A 168 8.76 13.35 -0.53
CA GLY A 168 8.86 13.00 -1.95
C GLY A 168 8.97 11.49 -2.22
N SER A 169 9.16 10.66 -1.20
CA SER A 169 9.08 9.20 -1.34
C SER A 169 7.67 8.61 -1.10
N SER A 170 6.68 9.43 -0.76
CA SER A 170 5.28 9.01 -0.58
C SER A 170 4.72 8.40 -1.88
N GLY A 171 3.90 7.36 -1.75
CA GLY A 171 3.37 6.58 -2.86
C GLY A 171 4.30 5.47 -3.39
N SER A 172 5.57 5.42 -2.94
CA SER A 172 6.46 4.30 -3.27
C SER A 172 5.93 2.98 -2.72
N LEU A 173 6.07 1.92 -3.52
CA LEU A 173 5.68 0.57 -3.12
C LEU A 173 6.76 -0.06 -2.25
N TYR A 174 6.35 -0.84 -1.27
CA TYR A 174 7.22 -1.74 -0.51
C TYR A 174 6.85 -3.18 -0.87
N THR A 175 7.83 -3.96 -1.34
CA THR A 175 7.65 -5.35 -1.75
C THR A 175 8.61 -6.27 -1.03
N ASP A 176 8.23 -7.53 -0.76
CA ASP A 176 9.20 -8.54 -0.32
C ASP A 176 10.03 -9.10 -1.50
N GLY A 177 10.95 -10.02 -1.20
CA GLY A 177 11.86 -10.62 -2.20
C GLY A 177 11.15 -11.41 -3.30
N ASP A 178 9.92 -11.86 -3.06
CA ASP A 178 9.09 -12.56 -4.06
C ASP A 178 8.23 -11.58 -4.88
N GLY A 179 8.40 -10.27 -4.67
CA GLY A 179 7.64 -9.22 -5.35
C GLY A 179 6.22 -9.04 -4.81
N ASN A 180 5.90 -9.56 -3.61
CA ASN A 180 4.60 -9.33 -2.98
C ASN A 180 4.54 -7.94 -2.35
N VAL A 181 3.51 -7.17 -2.66
CA VAL A 181 3.31 -5.83 -2.09
C VAL A 181 2.89 -5.93 -0.63
N LEU A 182 3.61 -5.22 0.22
CA LEU A 182 3.22 -4.94 1.59
C LEU A 182 2.23 -3.75 1.65
N GLY A 183 2.56 -2.66 0.97
CA GLY A 183 1.77 -1.44 0.96
C GLY A 183 2.44 -0.30 0.23
N VAL A 184 1.88 0.90 0.40
CA VAL A 184 2.43 2.15 -0.13
C VAL A 184 2.97 3.01 1.00
N LYS A 185 4.07 3.71 0.75
CA LYS A 185 4.63 4.63 1.72
C LYS A 185 3.74 5.86 1.88
N ARG A 186 3.40 6.18 3.11
CA ARG A 186 2.68 7.41 3.48
C ARG A 186 3.63 8.49 3.96
N LEU A 187 4.42 8.16 4.98
CA LEU A 187 5.24 9.13 5.71
C LEU A 187 6.56 8.52 6.17
N ALA A 188 7.46 9.39 6.62
CA ALA A 188 8.67 9.04 7.35
C ALA A 188 8.66 9.75 8.71
N GLU A 189 9.43 9.26 9.66
CA GLU A 189 9.69 10.00 10.90
C GLU A 189 10.43 11.31 10.64
N TRP A 190 10.01 12.37 11.33
CA TRP A 190 10.35 13.76 11.01
C TRP A 190 11.68 14.25 11.59
N VAL A 191 12.17 13.67 12.69
CA VAL A 191 13.32 14.19 13.44
C VAL A 191 14.57 13.33 13.24
N ASP A 192 14.37 12.02 13.09
CA ASP A 192 15.38 11.03 12.73
C ASP A 192 14.59 10.00 11.93
N SER A 193 14.72 10.00 10.60
CA SER A 193 13.97 9.10 9.72
C SER A 193 14.48 7.67 9.90
N LYS A 194 14.16 7.06 11.05
CA LYS A 194 14.44 5.64 11.31
C LYS A 194 13.40 4.78 10.64
N HIS A 195 12.16 5.27 10.59
CA HIS A 195 11.04 4.49 10.12
C HIS A 195 10.26 5.15 8.97
N SER A 196 9.73 4.29 8.10
CA SER A 196 8.69 4.62 7.11
C SER A 196 7.35 4.02 7.53
N GLY A 197 6.32 4.85 7.50
CA GLY A 197 4.94 4.43 7.69
C GLY A 197 4.34 3.93 6.38
N ILE A 198 4.03 2.64 6.32
CA ILE A 198 3.48 2.00 5.14
C ILE A 198 2.00 1.71 5.35
N VAL A 199 1.15 2.17 4.43
CA VAL A 199 -0.28 1.91 4.37
C VAL A 199 -0.49 0.55 3.71
N PRO A 200 -0.92 -0.49 4.45
CA PRO A 200 -1.34 -1.75 3.84
C PRO A 200 -2.46 -1.55 2.84
N LEU A 201 -2.34 -2.20 1.67
CA LEU A 201 -3.42 -2.21 0.67
C LEU A 201 -4.65 -3.01 1.13
N ARG A 202 -4.49 -3.86 2.15
CA ARG A 202 -5.53 -4.73 2.69
C ARG A 202 -5.21 -5.15 4.14
N SER A 203 -6.23 -5.54 4.88
CA SER A 203 -6.17 -5.98 6.28
C SER A 203 -7.19 -7.09 6.48
N ASN A 204 -6.84 -8.17 7.20
CA ASN A 204 -7.70 -9.35 7.36
C ASN A 204 -8.63 -9.28 8.59
N GLU A 205 -8.74 -8.08 9.18
CA GLU A 205 -9.23 -7.86 10.53
C GLU A 205 -8.22 -8.29 11.59
N ILE A 206 -7.84 -7.35 12.45
CA ILE A 206 -6.95 -7.62 13.58
C ILE A 206 -7.79 -7.49 14.83
N ARG A 207 -8.04 -8.62 15.48
CA ARG A 207 -8.73 -8.70 16.77
C ARG A 207 -7.85 -9.41 17.78
N LYS A 208 -7.93 -8.95 19.02
CA LYS A 208 -7.45 -9.70 20.18
C LYS A 208 -8.38 -9.46 21.36
N ASP A 209 -8.73 -10.55 22.04
CA ASP A 209 -9.64 -10.56 23.20
C ASP A 209 -10.98 -9.85 22.93
N GLY A 210 -11.51 -9.99 21.71
CA GLY A 210 -12.77 -9.38 21.27
C GLY A 210 -12.66 -7.89 20.86
N VAL A 211 -11.54 -7.23 21.15
CA VAL A 211 -11.27 -5.83 20.76
C VAL A 211 -10.81 -5.78 19.31
N LEU A 212 -11.41 -4.88 18.53
CA LEU A 212 -11.00 -4.63 17.16
C LEU A 212 -9.87 -3.58 17.12
N PHE A 213 -8.76 -3.97 16.52
CA PHE A 213 -7.55 -3.17 16.38
C PHE A 213 -7.40 -2.58 14.98
N SER A 214 -7.75 -3.35 13.95
CA SER A 214 -7.76 -2.88 12.56
C SER A 214 -8.91 -3.56 11.82
N PRO A 215 -9.79 -2.82 11.11
CA PRO A 215 -10.90 -3.41 10.39
C PRO A 215 -10.42 -4.24 9.19
N LYS A 216 -11.28 -5.13 8.70
CA LYS A 216 -11.08 -5.81 7.42
C LYS A 216 -11.29 -4.84 6.26
N TYR A 217 -10.40 -4.85 5.28
CA TYR A 217 -10.58 -4.12 4.03
C TYR A 217 -9.65 -4.66 2.92
N ASP A 218 -9.99 -4.36 1.66
CA ASP A 218 -9.07 -4.47 0.52
C ASP A 218 -9.27 -3.29 -0.43
N LEU A 219 -8.31 -2.37 -0.50
CA LEU A 219 -8.39 -1.15 -1.31
C LEU A 219 -8.40 -1.45 -2.82
N ILE A 220 -7.91 -2.62 -3.23
CA ILE A 220 -7.85 -3.06 -4.62
C ILE A 220 -9.09 -3.85 -5.00
N LEU A 221 -9.37 -4.95 -4.30
CA LEU A 221 -10.42 -5.91 -4.66
C LEU A 221 -11.77 -5.61 -4.00
N GLY A 222 -11.76 -4.93 -2.86
CA GLY A 222 -12.92 -4.82 -1.97
C GLY A 222 -13.01 -5.97 -0.99
N SER A 223 -13.67 -5.74 0.15
CA SER A 223 -14.00 -6.74 1.14
C SER A 223 -15.48 -6.72 1.49
N GLU A 224 -15.90 -7.67 2.34
CA GLU A 224 -17.19 -7.57 3.00
C GLU A 224 -17.32 -6.24 3.76
N ASN A 225 -18.53 -5.66 3.75
CA ASN A 225 -18.85 -4.36 4.36
C ASN A 225 -18.11 -3.15 3.75
N GLN A 226 -17.46 -3.32 2.60
CA GLN A 226 -16.82 -2.23 1.84
C GLN A 226 -17.73 -1.74 0.70
N TYR A 227 -17.99 -0.43 0.65
CA TYR A 227 -18.82 0.24 -0.36
C TYR A 227 -18.07 0.62 -1.64
N SER A 228 -16.75 0.81 -1.54
CA SER A 228 -15.93 1.22 -2.69
C SER A 228 -14.53 0.58 -2.65
N SER A 229 -14.07 0.08 -3.79
CA SER A 229 -12.71 -0.40 -4.05
C SER A 229 -12.23 0.08 -5.42
N TYR A 230 -10.93 -0.01 -5.69
CA TYR A 230 -10.41 0.28 -7.03
C TYR A 230 -11.07 -0.61 -8.10
N LYS A 231 -11.27 -1.91 -7.81
CA LYS A 231 -11.98 -2.84 -8.69
C LYS A 231 -13.41 -2.37 -8.98
N GLN A 232 -14.17 -1.99 -7.96
CA GLN A 232 -15.53 -1.48 -8.15
C GLN A 232 -15.57 -0.19 -8.98
N GLN A 233 -14.58 0.70 -8.83
CA GLN A 233 -14.45 1.90 -9.67
C GLN A 233 -14.15 1.55 -11.13
N VAL A 234 -13.19 0.64 -11.37
CA VAL A 234 -12.88 0.14 -12.72
C VAL A 234 -14.11 -0.53 -13.35
N GLU A 235 -14.85 -1.32 -12.59
CA GLU A 235 -16.06 -1.97 -13.09
C GLU A 235 -17.12 -0.97 -13.49
N ARG A 236 -17.35 0.04 -12.65
CA ARG A 236 -18.37 1.08 -12.87
C ARG A 236 -18.04 2.00 -14.05
N TYR A 237 -16.79 2.43 -14.18
CA TYR A 237 -16.40 3.51 -15.08
C TYR A 237 -15.59 3.07 -16.31
N ILE A 238 -15.03 1.85 -16.32
CA ILE A 238 -14.19 1.35 -17.41
C ILE A 238 -14.82 0.10 -18.06
N THR A 239 -15.00 -0.99 -17.32
CA THR A 239 -15.42 -2.27 -17.94
C THR A 239 -16.88 -2.29 -18.34
N LYS A 240 -17.76 -1.58 -17.62
CA LYS A 240 -19.15 -1.35 -18.06
C LYS A 240 -19.25 -0.76 -19.47
N TYR A 241 -18.23 -0.02 -19.92
CA TYR A 241 -18.16 0.60 -21.23
C TYR A 241 -17.28 -0.18 -22.23
N GLY A 242 -17.03 -1.46 -21.98
CA GLY A 242 -16.28 -2.34 -22.87
C GLY A 242 -14.76 -2.15 -22.87
N LYS A 243 -14.22 -1.24 -22.04
CA LYS A 243 -12.78 -1.01 -21.89
C LYS A 243 -12.17 -1.94 -20.84
N ARG A 244 -10.85 -2.06 -20.81
CA ARG A 244 -10.13 -2.87 -19.81
C ARG A 244 -8.91 -2.12 -19.28
N THR A 245 -8.59 -2.35 -18.02
CA THR A 245 -7.30 -1.99 -17.43
C THR A 245 -6.39 -3.22 -17.47
N TRP A 246 -5.10 -3.03 -17.23
CA TRP A 246 -4.16 -4.15 -17.10
C TRP A 246 -4.61 -5.15 -16.02
N LEU A 247 -5.09 -4.65 -14.87
CA LEU A 247 -5.56 -5.49 -13.77
C LEU A 247 -6.86 -6.23 -14.10
N SER A 248 -7.82 -5.57 -14.76
CA SER A 248 -9.07 -6.24 -15.14
C SER A 248 -8.86 -7.27 -16.26
N ALA A 249 -7.94 -7.02 -17.20
CA ALA A 249 -7.56 -8.00 -18.23
C ALA A 249 -6.87 -9.24 -17.64
N ARG A 250 -6.30 -9.14 -16.43
CA ARG A 250 -5.68 -10.25 -15.69
C ARG A 250 -6.66 -11.04 -14.83
N ASN A 251 -7.94 -10.73 -14.91
CA ASN A 251 -8.98 -11.26 -14.01
C ASN A 251 -8.71 -10.97 -12.53
N TRP A 252 -8.04 -9.85 -12.23
CA TRP A 252 -7.73 -9.44 -10.85
C TRP A 252 -6.86 -10.44 -10.07
N GLU A 253 -5.93 -11.08 -10.79
CA GLU A 253 -5.03 -12.10 -10.22
C GLU A 253 -3.57 -11.85 -10.59
N HIS A 254 -2.67 -12.26 -9.71
CA HIS A 254 -1.25 -12.39 -10.04
C HIS A 254 -1.02 -13.69 -10.81
N LYS A 255 -0.21 -13.62 -11.87
CA LYS A 255 0.13 -14.79 -12.69
C LYS A 255 1.46 -15.31 -12.20
N THR A 256 1.49 -16.54 -11.72
CA THR A 256 2.70 -17.19 -11.24
C THR A 256 3.26 -18.09 -12.34
N LYS A 257 4.57 -18.34 -12.33
CA LYS A 257 5.13 -19.43 -13.14
C LYS A 257 4.56 -20.74 -12.58
N SER A 258 3.85 -21.52 -13.39
CA SER A 258 3.48 -22.87 -12.96
C SER A 258 4.76 -23.67 -12.71
N SER A 259 4.92 -24.24 -11.52
CA SER A 259 5.97 -25.21 -11.22
C SER A 259 5.68 -26.52 -11.94
N LEU A 260 5.89 -26.56 -13.25
CA LEU A 260 5.86 -27.76 -14.08
C LEU A 260 7.17 -27.85 -14.85
N SER A 261 8.28 -28.04 -14.12
CA SER A 261 9.57 -28.47 -14.69
C SER A 261 10.59 -28.93 -13.63
N ALA A 262 10.14 -29.68 -12.62
CA ALA A 262 11.02 -30.41 -11.71
C ALA A 262 10.56 -31.87 -11.52
N ILE A 263 10.23 -32.53 -12.63
CA ILE A 263 10.31 -33.99 -12.73
C ILE A 263 10.92 -34.29 -14.11
N LYS A 264 12.23 -34.44 -14.13
CA LYS A 264 12.97 -35.24 -15.10
C LYS A 264 14.09 -35.93 -14.35
#